data_AF-A0A2H3DQZ0-F1
#
_entry.id   AF-A0A2H3DQZ0-F1
#
_cell.length_a   1.000
_cell.length_b   1.000
_cell.length_c   1.000
_cell.angle_alpha   90.00
_cell.angle_beta   90.00
_cell.angle_gamma   90.00
#
_symmetry.space_group_name_H-M   'P 1'
#
loop_
_entity.id
_entity.type
_entity.pdbx_description
1 polymer ?
#
loop_
_entity_poly.entity_id
_entity_poly.type
_entity_poly.pdbx_seq_one_letter_code
_entity_poly.pdbx_strand_id
1 'polypeptide(L)'
;KKISICFGFAVTFLANIKNICGLCTMGIVDCMCSRHGIWRKCRFGNLQHSERYCNVDSIVVQELNNIEVEIIISYNIICQW
;
A
#
# COMPACT_ATOMS: atom_id res chain seq x y z
N LYS A 1 -14.88 -5.17 23.33
CA LYS A 1 -14.07 -6.31 23.86
C LYS A 1 -14.75 -7.65 23.50
N LYS A 2 -14.92 -7.98 22.20
CA LYS A 2 -15.70 -9.17 21.77
C LYS A 2 -15.32 -9.70 20.37
N ILE A 3 -14.08 -9.49 19.92
CA ILE A 3 -13.60 -9.98 18.61
C ILE A 3 -12.61 -11.15 18.78
N SER A 4 -12.14 -11.42 20.00
CA SER A 4 -11.04 -12.32 20.30
C SER A 4 -11.36 -13.83 20.41
N ILE A 5 -12.60 -14.27 20.12
CA ILE A 5 -13.03 -15.67 20.37
C ILE A 5 -13.36 -16.43 19.09
N CYS A 6 -13.36 -15.78 17.91
CA CYS A 6 -13.62 -16.50 16.65
C CYS A 6 -12.33 -17.17 16.15
N PHE A 7 -12.31 -18.50 16.07
CA PHE A 7 -11.20 -19.28 15.51
C PHE A 7 -10.88 -18.83 14.07
N GLY A 8 -11.91 -18.50 13.28
CA GLY A 8 -11.74 -17.95 11.93
C GLY A 8 -10.95 -16.63 11.95
N PHE A 9 -11.27 -15.71 12.86
CA PHE A 9 -10.53 -14.46 13.00
C PHE A 9 -9.08 -14.69 13.46
N ALA A 10 -8.86 -15.62 14.40
CA ALA A 10 -7.52 -15.98 14.85
C ALA A 10 -6.68 -16.58 13.71
N VAL A 11 -7.26 -17.40 12.84
CA VAL A 11 -6.59 -17.97 11.67
C VAL A 11 -6.28 -16.90 10.63
N THR A 12 -7.21 -16.00 10.32
CA THR A 12 -6.96 -14.89 9.39
C THR A 12 -5.89 -13.93 9.93
N PHE A 13 -5.95 -13.61 11.22
CA PHE A 13 -4.96 -12.78 11.90
C PHE A 13 -3.58 -13.44 11.90
N LEU A 14 -3.50 -14.72 12.23
CA LEU A 14 -2.26 -15.50 12.15
C LEU A 14 -1.75 -15.61 10.72
N ALA A 15 -2.60 -15.78 9.70
CA ALA A 15 -2.17 -15.81 8.31
C ALA A 15 -1.53 -14.49 7.87
N ASN A 16 -2.07 -13.35 8.32
CA ASN A 16 -1.51 -12.03 8.05
C ASN A 16 -0.17 -11.78 8.78
N ILE A 17 0.06 -12.45 9.92
CA ILE A 17 1.23 -12.21 10.78
C ILE A 17 2.33 -13.26 10.61
N LYS A 18 1.99 -14.46 10.15
CA LYS A 18 2.88 -15.64 10.17
C LYS A 18 4.14 -15.52 9.34
N ASN A 19 4.36 -14.45 8.57
CA ASN A 19 5.52 -14.35 7.70
C ASN A 19 6.11 -12.95 7.55
N ILE A 20 5.97 -12.07 8.54
CA ILE A 20 6.40 -10.68 8.38
C ILE A 20 7.91 -10.48 8.67
N CYS A 21 8.53 -11.31 9.51
CA CYS A 21 9.94 -11.18 9.86
C CYS A 21 10.85 -11.69 8.74
N GLY A 22 11.60 -10.78 8.10
CA GLY A 22 12.61 -11.10 7.08
C GLY A 22 12.17 -10.86 5.62
N LEU A 23 10.98 -10.30 5.38
CA LEU A 23 10.57 -9.91 4.03
C LEU A 23 11.27 -8.62 3.58
N CYS A 24 11.81 -8.63 2.36
CA CYS A 24 12.38 -7.42 1.74
C CYS A 24 11.30 -6.36 1.48
N THR A 25 10.05 -6.77 1.29
CA THR A 25 8.91 -5.89 0.99
C THR A 25 7.67 -6.37 1.78
N MET A 26 6.91 -5.43 2.33
CA MET A 26 5.68 -5.71 3.08
C MET A 26 4.42 -5.60 2.22
N GLY A 27 4.56 -5.18 0.98
CA GLY A 27 3.45 -5.02 0.05
C GLY A 27 3.90 -4.38 -1.25
N ILE A 28 2.93 -4.06 -2.08
CA ILE A 28 3.08 -3.36 -3.35
C ILE A 28 2.12 -2.17 -3.31
N VAL A 29 2.52 -1.09 -3.95
CA VAL A 29 1.68 0.06 -4.25
C VAL A 29 1.61 0.23 -5.76
N ASP A 30 0.43 0.55 -6.24
CA ASP A 30 0.13 0.83 -7.62
C ASP A 30 -0.83 2.01 -7.73
N CYS A 31 -0.97 2.54 -8.94
CA CYS A 31 -1.98 3.51 -9.25
C CYS A 31 -2.74 3.09 -10.51
N MET A 32 -4.05 3.09 -10.40
CA MET A 32 -4.97 2.65 -11.44
C MET A 32 -5.84 3.81 -11.89
N CYS A 33 -6.05 3.92 -13.20
CA CYS A 33 -7.06 4.84 -13.71
C CYS A 33 -8.45 4.36 -13.28
N SER A 34 -9.13 5.13 -12.42
CA SER A 34 -10.48 4.78 -11.92
C SER A 34 -11.53 4.66 -13.02
N ARG A 35 -11.37 5.38 -14.14
CA ARG A 35 -12.32 5.35 -15.27
C ARG A 35 -12.24 4.06 -16.08
N HIS A 36 -11.02 3.61 -16.38
CA HIS A 36 -10.82 2.49 -17.33
C HIS A 36 -10.37 1.21 -16.63
N GLY A 37 -9.97 1.29 -15.37
CA GLY A 37 -9.42 0.14 -14.64
C GLY A 37 -8.11 -0.37 -15.24
N ILE A 38 -7.29 0.54 -15.77
CA ILE A 38 -6.03 0.22 -16.44
C ILE A 38 -4.87 0.85 -15.67
N TRP A 39 -3.80 0.08 -15.52
CA TRP A 39 -2.52 0.53 -15.00
C TRP A 39 -1.71 1.23 -16.08
N ARG A 40 -1.12 2.38 -15.74
CA ARG A 40 -0.19 3.08 -16.60
C ARG A 40 1.19 2.40 -16.57
N LYS A 41 1.98 2.59 -17.63
CA LYS A 41 3.31 1.96 -17.77
C LYS A 41 4.24 2.36 -16.63
N CYS A 42 4.85 1.36 -15.97
CA CYS A 42 5.89 1.51 -14.95
C CYS A 42 5.43 2.23 -13.66
N ARG A 43 4.26 1.87 -13.11
CA ARG A 43 3.63 2.57 -11.98
C ARG A 43 3.29 1.64 -10.83
N PHE A 44 4.24 0.76 -10.58
CA PHE A 44 4.24 -0.17 -9.45
C PHE A 44 5.50 0.08 -8.64
N GLY A 45 5.38 -0.04 -7.33
CA GLY A 45 6.53 0.01 -6.45
C GLY A 45 6.33 -0.85 -5.22
N ASN A 46 7.44 -1.20 -4.60
CA ASN A 46 7.45 -2.06 -3.44
C ASN A 46 7.25 -1.22 -2.17
N LEU A 47 6.44 -1.70 -1.23
CA LEU A 47 6.31 -1.09 0.09
C LEU A 47 7.31 -1.73 1.05
N GLN A 48 8.52 -1.18 1.08
CA GLN A 48 9.57 -1.61 2.00
C GLN A 48 9.28 -1.10 3.40
N HIS A 49 9.79 -1.80 4.42
CA HIS A 49 9.73 -1.28 5.79
C HIS A 49 10.49 0.06 5.85
N SER A 50 10.03 1.00 6.69
CA SER A 50 10.54 2.39 6.78
C SER A 50 10.45 3.28 5.52
N GLU A 51 10.30 2.77 4.30
CA GLU A 51 10.33 3.58 3.06
C GLU A 51 8.95 3.73 2.39
N ARG A 52 7.88 3.30 3.05
CA ARG A 52 6.53 3.28 2.46
C ARG A 52 6.09 4.65 1.95
N TYR A 53 6.37 5.71 2.71
CA TYR A 53 6.00 7.08 2.33
C TYR A 53 6.71 7.50 1.04
N CYS A 54 8.05 7.38 1.00
CA CYS A 54 8.85 7.70 -0.17
C CYS A 54 8.43 6.91 -1.42
N ASN A 55 8.10 5.62 -1.24
CA ASN A 55 7.73 4.75 -2.35
C ASN A 55 6.33 5.07 -2.89
N VAL A 56 5.38 5.42 -2.01
CA VAL A 56 4.04 5.88 -2.43
C VAL A 56 4.13 7.23 -3.13
N ASP A 57 4.83 8.20 -2.56
CA ASP A 57 4.98 9.54 -3.14
C ASP A 57 5.69 9.48 -4.50
N SER A 58 6.71 8.62 -4.64
CA SER A 58 7.38 8.41 -5.92
C SER A 58 6.42 7.93 -7.01
N ILE A 59 5.49 7.04 -6.69
CA ILE A 59 4.49 6.56 -7.65
C ILE A 59 3.45 7.62 -7.94
N VAL A 60 3.01 8.37 -6.93
CA VAL A 60 2.06 9.49 -7.11
C VAL A 60 2.66 10.56 -8.02
N VAL A 61 3.89 10.98 -7.78
CA VAL A 61 4.58 11.96 -8.63
C VAL A 61 4.74 11.44 -10.05
N GLN A 62 5.07 10.15 -10.19
CA GLN A 62 5.08 9.53 -11.51
C GLN A 62 3.67 9.62 -12.13
N GLU A 63 2.61 9.21 -11.45
CA GLU A 63 1.21 9.28 -11.92
C GLU A 63 0.81 10.63 -12.47
N LEU A 64 1.13 11.67 -11.71
CA LEU A 64 0.78 13.04 -12.03
C LEU A 64 1.70 13.67 -13.07
N ASN A 65 2.76 12.97 -13.49
CA ASN A 65 3.62 13.45 -14.56
C ASN A 65 2.80 13.62 -15.86
N ASN A 66 2.73 14.86 -16.35
CA ASN A 66 1.91 15.30 -17.48
C ASN A 66 0.38 15.29 -17.22
N ILE A 67 -0.06 15.40 -15.97
CA ILE A 67 -1.45 15.65 -15.62
C ILE A 67 -1.55 16.85 -14.68
N GLU A 68 -2.37 17.83 -15.04
CA GLU A 68 -2.77 18.90 -14.12
C GLU A 68 -4.13 18.56 -13.49
N VAL A 69 -4.12 18.24 -12.20
CA VAL A 69 -5.31 17.94 -11.40
C VAL A 69 -5.12 18.48 -9.99
N GLU A 70 -6.18 19.04 -9.42
CA GLU A 70 -6.25 19.34 -7.99
C GLU A 70 -6.60 18.06 -7.24
N ILE A 71 -5.73 17.64 -6.32
CA ILE A 71 -5.89 16.39 -5.57
C ILE A 71 -5.59 16.58 -4.10
N ILE A 72 -6.35 15.87 -3.26
CA ILE A 72 -6.09 15.74 -1.82
C ILE A 72 -5.74 14.27 -1.59
N ILE A 73 -4.55 14.02 -1.06
CA ILE A 73 -4.05 12.67 -0.80
C ILE A 73 -4.14 12.42 0.71
N SER A 74 -4.86 11.37 1.10
CA SER A 74 -4.89 10.89 2.47
C SER A 74 -4.74 9.37 2.48
N TYR A 75 -3.66 8.86 3.05
CA TYR A 75 -3.43 7.43 3.25
C TYR A 75 -2.97 7.14 4.67
N ASN A 76 -3.33 5.98 5.21
CA ASN A 76 -2.97 5.54 6.55
C ASN A 76 -1.69 4.71 6.50
N ILE A 77 -0.54 5.38 6.63
CA ILE A 77 0.77 4.72 6.74
C ILE A 77 1.23 4.82 8.20
N ILE A 78 1.43 3.66 8.83
CA ILE A 78 1.86 3.55 10.24
C ILE A 78 3.32 4.00 10.44
N CYS A 79 4.15 3.96 9.39
CA CYS A 79 5.55 4.42 9.43
C CYS A 79 5.65 5.86 8.89
N GLN A 80 5.40 6.85 9.75
CA GLN A 80 6.05 8.14 9.62
C GLN A 80 7.39 7.99 10.36
N TRP A 81 8.51 8.28 9.67
CA TRP A 81 9.91 8.17 10.14
C TRP A 81 10.35 6.75 10.57
#